data_AF-A0A7X7NNB8-F1
#
_entry.id   AF-A0A7X7NNB8-F1
#
_cell.length_a   1.000
_cell.length_b   1.000
_cell.length_c   1.000
_cell.angle_alpha   90.00
_cell.angle_beta   90.00
_cell.angle_gamma   90.00
#
_symmetry.space_group_name_H-M   'P 1'
#
loop_
_entity.id
_entity.type
_entity.pdbx_description
1 polymer ?
#
loop_
_entity_poly.entity_id
_entity_poly.type
_entity_poly.pdbx_seq_one_letter_code
_entity_poly.pdbx_strand_id
1 'polypeptide(L)'
;MGSSFGRGGATQSLQDMANADCVIIQGSNMAECHPVGFQWVSEAKARGARIIHVDPRFTRTSAIADTHVPLRAGTDVVLLGALINHVLTNDLYFHDYVVAYTNAATLINDDFVDTEDLGGIFSGFDPETGTYDTSSWSYAERPAPEATSPGASGPEGEDGQIEEPSGDEHGATQRARAAGQELGAAGAALSHADVIRDESLQHP
;
A
#
# COMPACT_ATOMS: atom_id res chain seq x y z
N MET A 1 2.56 -1.66 -5.32
CA MET A 1 3.61 -2.52 -4.76
C MET A 1 4.63 -1.71 -3.98
N GLY A 2 5.40 -0.80 -4.61
CA GLY A 2 6.42 -0.01 -3.93
C GLY A 2 5.92 0.71 -2.67
N SER A 3 4.95 1.61 -2.83
CA SER A 3 4.36 2.37 -1.71
C SER A 3 3.69 1.53 -0.62
N SER A 4 3.23 0.32 -0.93
CA SER A 4 2.51 -0.54 0.02
C SER A 4 3.42 -1.49 0.79
N PHE A 5 4.49 -1.98 0.16
CA PHE A 5 5.33 -3.07 0.70
C PHE A 5 6.83 -2.76 0.71
N GLY A 6 7.25 -1.54 0.37
CA GLY A 6 8.67 -1.18 0.30
C GLY A 6 9.36 -1.54 -1.02
N ARG A 7 8.76 -2.41 -1.85
CA ARG A 7 9.39 -2.97 -3.07
C ARG A 7 8.39 -3.15 -4.22
N GLY A 8 8.88 -3.02 -5.45
CA GLY A 8 8.07 -3.13 -6.68
C GLY A 8 7.96 -4.54 -7.29
N GLY A 9 8.73 -5.50 -6.80
CA GLY A 9 8.73 -6.88 -7.31
C GLY A 9 7.50 -7.69 -6.89
N ALA A 10 7.30 -8.84 -7.52
CA ALA A 10 6.33 -9.84 -7.06
C ALA A 10 6.69 -10.31 -5.65
N THR A 11 5.69 -10.48 -4.78
CA THR A 11 5.89 -10.86 -3.36
C THR A 11 6.21 -12.34 -3.17
N GLN A 12 5.82 -13.18 -4.12
CA GLN A 12 5.96 -14.63 -4.08
C GLN A 12 6.52 -15.18 -5.39
N SER A 13 6.97 -16.43 -5.37
CA SER A 13 7.33 -17.17 -6.58
C SER A 13 6.09 -17.72 -7.28
N LEU A 14 6.17 -17.98 -8.60
CA LEU A 14 5.03 -18.54 -9.34
C LEU A 14 4.60 -19.91 -8.82
N GLN A 15 5.55 -20.70 -8.32
CA GLN A 15 5.31 -22.03 -7.75
C GLN A 15 4.41 -21.97 -6.52
N ASP A 16 4.50 -20.89 -5.74
CA ASP A 16 3.74 -20.76 -4.49
C ASP A 16 2.23 -20.65 -4.74
N MET A 17 1.79 -20.27 -5.94
CA MET A 17 0.37 -20.28 -6.32
C MET A 17 -0.27 -21.65 -6.16
N ALA A 18 0.50 -22.75 -6.27
CA ALA A 18 0.00 -24.11 -6.07
C ALA A 18 -0.50 -24.36 -4.64
N ASN A 19 -0.12 -23.51 -3.68
CA ASN A 19 -0.51 -23.59 -2.26
C ASN A 19 -1.76 -22.78 -1.91
N ALA A 20 -2.28 -21.97 -2.82
CA ALA A 20 -3.42 -21.10 -2.55
C ALA A 20 -4.73 -21.90 -2.43
N ASP A 21 -5.60 -21.52 -1.50
CA ASP A 21 -6.99 -22.00 -1.42
C ASP A 21 -7.94 -21.24 -2.37
N CYS A 22 -7.53 -20.05 -2.79
CA CYS A 22 -8.26 -19.21 -3.74
C CYS A 22 -7.27 -18.43 -4.60
N VAL A 23 -7.45 -18.46 -5.92
CA VAL A 23 -6.65 -17.69 -6.88
C VAL A 23 -7.56 -16.72 -7.61
N ILE A 24 -7.32 -15.43 -7.42
CA ILE A 24 -8.00 -14.36 -8.15
C ILE A 24 -7.07 -13.87 -9.25
N ILE A 25 -7.48 -14.06 -10.50
CA ILE A 25 -6.78 -13.56 -11.68
C ILE A 25 -7.56 -12.35 -12.18
N GLN A 26 -7.09 -11.15 -11.90
CA GLN A 26 -7.73 -9.90 -12.34
C GLN A 26 -6.82 -9.15 -13.31
N GLY A 27 -7.36 -8.74 -14.45
CA GLY A 27 -6.62 -7.95 -15.45
C GLY A 27 -5.43 -8.69 -16.07
N SER A 28 -5.41 -10.02 -16.04
CA SER A 28 -4.33 -10.86 -16.55
C SER A 28 -4.86 -12.06 -17.30
N ASN A 29 -4.35 -12.30 -18.51
CA ASN A 29 -4.70 -13.48 -19.31
C ASN A 29 -3.62 -14.57 -19.17
N MET A 30 -3.45 -15.10 -17.95
CA MET A 30 -2.31 -15.97 -17.61
C MET A 30 -2.21 -17.23 -18.46
N ALA A 31 -3.31 -17.86 -18.86
CA ALA A 31 -3.28 -19.08 -19.67
C ALA A 31 -2.64 -18.85 -21.05
N GLU A 32 -2.68 -17.62 -21.57
CA GLU A 32 -2.10 -17.26 -22.87
C GLU A 32 -0.76 -16.53 -22.74
N CYS A 33 -0.64 -15.61 -21.78
CA CYS A 33 0.54 -14.77 -21.62
C CYS A 33 1.63 -15.40 -20.73
N HIS A 34 1.24 -16.31 -19.83
CA HIS A 34 2.12 -16.96 -18.86
C HIS A 34 1.81 -18.47 -18.74
N PRO A 35 1.76 -19.23 -19.85
CA PRO A 35 1.26 -20.61 -19.84
C PRO A 35 2.06 -21.55 -18.92
N VAL A 36 3.37 -21.32 -18.76
CA VAL A 36 4.20 -22.07 -17.81
C VAL A 36 3.87 -21.71 -16.36
N GLY A 37 3.52 -20.46 -16.07
CA GLY A 37 3.06 -20.08 -14.73
C GLY A 37 1.66 -20.61 -14.41
N PHE A 38 0.81 -20.73 -15.44
CA PHE A 38 -0.57 -21.21 -15.31
C PHE A 38 -0.67 -22.69 -14.90
N GLN A 39 0.41 -23.46 -15.02
CA GLN A 39 0.46 -24.83 -14.48
C GLN A 39 0.18 -24.85 -12.97
N TRP A 40 0.73 -23.89 -12.21
CA TRP A 40 0.57 -23.82 -10.76
C TRP A 40 -0.84 -23.42 -10.34
N VAL A 41 -1.52 -22.61 -11.15
CA VAL A 41 -2.96 -22.31 -10.99
C VAL A 41 -3.80 -23.58 -11.19
N SER A 42 -3.43 -24.39 -12.19
CA SER A 42 -4.11 -25.66 -12.47
C SER A 42 -3.88 -26.69 -11.36
N GLU A 43 -2.67 -26.73 -10.79
CA GLU A 43 -2.35 -27.56 -9.62
C GLU A 43 -3.11 -27.13 -8.37
N ALA A 44 -3.18 -25.82 -8.08
CA ALA A 44 -4.00 -25.30 -6.99
C ALA A 44 -5.46 -25.72 -7.15
N LYS A 45 -6.02 -25.55 -8.36
CA LYS A 45 -7.39 -25.98 -8.68
C LYS A 45 -7.59 -27.48 -8.46
N ALA A 46 -6.65 -28.32 -8.90
CA ALA A 46 -6.70 -29.77 -8.70
C ALA A 46 -6.68 -30.17 -7.21
N ARG A 47 -6.06 -29.34 -6.35
CA ARG A 47 -6.08 -29.50 -4.88
C ARG A 47 -7.36 -28.96 -4.22
N GLY A 48 -8.25 -28.34 -4.97
CA GLY A 48 -9.52 -27.81 -4.48
C GLY A 48 -9.57 -26.28 -4.35
N ALA A 49 -8.53 -25.57 -4.82
CA ALA A 49 -8.55 -24.11 -4.81
C ALA A 49 -9.64 -23.54 -5.73
N ARG A 50 -10.29 -22.47 -5.29
CA ARG A 50 -11.27 -21.77 -6.13
C ARG A 50 -10.57 -20.78 -7.06
N ILE A 51 -10.84 -20.87 -8.35
CA ILE A 51 -10.24 -19.98 -9.37
C ILE A 51 -11.27 -18.96 -9.83
N ILE A 52 -10.99 -17.67 -9.63
CA ILE A 52 -11.84 -16.56 -10.05
C ILE A 52 -11.09 -15.75 -11.11
N HIS A 53 -11.71 -15.52 -12.26
CA HIS A 53 -11.13 -14.69 -13.32
C HIS A 53 -11.98 -13.43 -13.55
N VAL A 54 -11.37 -12.27 -13.32
CA VAL A 54 -11.98 -10.95 -13.45
C VAL A 54 -11.39 -10.28 -14.71
N ASP A 55 -12.12 -10.36 -15.83
CA ASP A 55 -11.72 -9.77 -17.11
C ASP A 55 -12.99 -9.37 -17.90
N PRO A 56 -13.01 -8.20 -18.58
CA PRO A 56 -14.12 -7.80 -19.43
C PRO A 56 -14.43 -8.80 -20.55
N ARG A 57 -13.47 -9.65 -20.92
CA ARG A 57 -13.58 -10.63 -21.99
C ARG A 57 -13.59 -12.04 -21.41
N PHE A 58 -14.20 -12.95 -22.17
CA PHE A 58 -14.05 -14.37 -21.93
C PHE A 58 -12.84 -14.89 -22.71
N THR A 59 -11.81 -15.40 -22.00
CA THR A 59 -10.54 -15.86 -22.60
C THR A 59 -10.27 -17.34 -22.29
N ARG A 60 -9.12 -17.88 -22.72
CA ARG A 60 -8.69 -19.23 -22.31
C ARG A 60 -8.51 -19.35 -20.79
N THR A 61 -8.14 -18.26 -20.12
CA THR A 61 -8.07 -18.21 -18.65
C THR A 61 -9.48 -18.34 -18.05
N SER A 62 -10.48 -17.62 -18.59
CA SER A 62 -11.88 -17.72 -18.14
C SER A 62 -12.44 -19.13 -18.28
N ALA A 63 -12.07 -19.83 -19.35
CA ALA A 63 -12.55 -21.20 -19.63
C ALA A 63 -12.13 -22.23 -18.57
N ILE A 64 -11.09 -21.93 -17.78
CA ILE A 64 -10.56 -22.82 -16.73
C ILE A 64 -10.99 -22.35 -15.33
N ALA A 65 -11.40 -21.09 -15.18
CA ALA A 65 -11.85 -20.53 -13.91
C ALA A 65 -13.18 -21.16 -13.44
N ASP A 66 -13.38 -21.26 -12.13
CA ASP A 66 -14.66 -21.66 -11.53
C ASP A 66 -15.69 -20.54 -11.63
N THR A 67 -15.24 -19.30 -11.64
CA THR A 67 -16.10 -18.12 -11.76
C THR A 67 -15.43 -17.10 -12.66
N HIS A 68 -16.10 -16.74 -13.76
CA HIS A 68 -15.75 -15.58 -14.57
C HIS A 68 -16.61 -14.40 -14.12
N VAL A 69 -15.96 -13.31 -13.73
CA VAL A 69 -16.61 -12.06 -13.33
C VAL A 69 -16.35 -11.03 -14.43
N PRO A 70 -17.31 -10.85 -15.37
CA PRO A 70 -17.18 -9.79 -16.36
C PRO A 70 -17.37 -8.43 -15.69
N LEU A 71 -16.51 -7.47 -16.05
CA LEU A 71 -16.62 -6.07 -15.65
C LEU A 71 -16.48 -5.15 -16.87
N ARG A 72 -16.91 -3.90 -16.73
CA ARG A 72 -16.64 -2.87 -17.73
C ARG A 72 -15.16 -2.47 -17.64
N ALA A 73 -14.52 -2.27 -18.78
CA ALA A 73 -13.13 -1.78 -18.80
C ALA A 73 -13.01 -0.46 -18.01
N GLY A 74 -12.04 -0.40 -17.10
CA GLY A 74 -11.78 0.76 -16.25
C GLY A 74 -12.63 0.87 -14.98
N THR A 75 -13.37 -0.19 -14.59
CA THR A 75 -14.14 -0.22 -13.32
C THR A 75 -13.50 -1.08 -12.24
N ASP A 76 -12.23 -1.43 -12.37
CA ASP A 76 -11.48 -2.24 -11.41
C ASP A 76 -11.48 -1.63 -10.00
N VAL A 77 -11.29 -0.31 -9.89
CA VAL A 77 -11.32 0.41 -8.61
C VAL A 77 -12.66 0.29 -7.90
N VAL A 78 -13.78 0.26 -8.65
CA VAL A 78 -15.12 0.09 -8.07
C VAL A 78 -15.28 -1.32 -7.49
N LEU A 79 -14.81 -2.35 -8.20
CA LEU A 79 -14.86 -3.72 -7.71
C LEU A 79 -14.01 -3.90 -6.45
N LEU A 80 -12.78 -3.37 -6.45
CA LEU A 80 -11.88 -3.46 -5.31
C LEU A 80 -12.39 -2.64 -4.12
N GLY A 81 -12.92 -1.44 -4.36
CA GLY A 81 -13.55 -0.62 -3.31
C GLY A 81 -14.78 -1.30 -2.69
N ALA A 82 -15.63 -1.94 -3.51
CA ALA A 82 -16.75 -2.72 -3.01
C ALA A 82 -16.29 -3.95 -2.20
N LEU A 83 -15.22 -4.62 -2.60
CA LEU A 83 -14.63 -5.73 -1.85
C LEU A 83 -14.08 -5.26 -0.49
N ILE A 84 -13.35 -4.14 -0.46
CA ILE A 84 -12.84 -3.53 0.78
C ILE A 84 -14.02 -3.19 1.70
N ASN A 85 -15.03 -2.49 1.20
CA ASN A 85 -16.22 -2.15 1.98
C ASN A 85 -16.92 -3.40 2.53
N HIS A 86 -17.07 -4.46 1.72
CA HIS A 86 -17.67 -5.71 2.17
C HIS A 86 -16.86 -6.38 3.28
N VAL A 87 -15.53 -6.44 3.14
CA VAL A 87 -14.64 -7.02 4.15
C VAL A 87 -14.70 -6.24 5.47
N LEU A 88 -14.69 -4.92 5.41
CA LEU A 88 -14.74 -4.07 6.61
C LEU A 88 -16.12 -4.12 7.29
N THR A 89 -17.20 -3.99 6.52
CA THR A 89 -18.58 -3.96 7.07
C THR A 89 -19.00 -5.31 7.67
N ASN A 90 -18.32 -6.41 7.33
CA ASN A 90 -18.64 -7.76 7.81
C ASN A 90 -17.53 -8.35 8.69
N ASP A 91 -16.56 -7.54 9.14
CA ASP A 91 -15.45 -7.97 10.01
C ASP A 91 -14.68 -9.21 9.48
N LEU A 92 -14.46 -9.27 8.15
CA LEU A 92 -13.84 -10.42 7.47
C LEU A 92 -12.31 -10.30 7.34
N TYR A 93 -11.71 -9.27 7.93
CA TYR A 93 -10.26 -9.06 7.90
C TYR A 93 -9.58 -9.76 9.07
N PHE A 94 -8.31 -10.11 8.91
CA PHE A 94 -7.51 -10.67 10.00
C PHE A 94 -7.01 -9.55 10.92
N HIS A 95 -7.79 -9.27 11.97
CA HIS A 95 -7.55 -8.17 12.91
C HIS A 95 -6.11 -8.10 13.44
N ASP A 96 -5.57 -9.19 13.99
CA ASP A 96 -4.23 -9.18 14.58
C ASP A 96 -3.14 -8.83 13.56
N TYR A 97 -3.29 -9.33 12.32
CA TYR A 97 -2.37 -8.97 11.25
C TYR A 97 -2.48 -7.49 10.87
N VAL A 98 -3.71 -6.97 10.78
CA VAL A 98 -3.96 -5.56 10.44
C VAL A 98 -3.32 -4.64 11.49
N VAL A 99 -3.55 -4.88 12.78
CA VAL A 99 -2.99 -4.04 13.86
C VAL A 99 -1.46 -4.14 13.92
N ALA A 100 -0.90 -5.34 13.80
CA ALA A 100 0.53 -5.57 14.01
C ALA A 100 1.42 -5.25 12.80
N TYR A 101 0.94 -5.48 11.58
CA TYR A 101 1.77 -5.48 10.37
C TYR A 101 1.34 -4.47 9.31
N THR A 102 0.36 -3.62 9.62
CA THR A 102 -0.05 -2.52 8.75
C THR A 102 0.00 -1.19 9.50
N ASN A 103 -0.26 -0.11 8.77
CA ASN A 103 -0.42 1.24 9.32
C ASN A 103 -1.87 1.57 9.72
N ALA A 104 -2.77 0.58 9.83
CA ALA A 104 -4.17 0.84 10.17
C ALA A 104 -4.34 1.54 11.54
N ALA A 105 -3.48 1.21 12.51
CA ALA A 105 -3.55 1.79 13.85
C ALA A 105 -2.86 3.15 13.97
N THR A 106 -2.13 3.65 12.97
CA THR A 106 -1.48 4.97 13.02
C THR A 106 -2.46 6.07 12.67
N LEU A 107 -2.58 7.07 13.54
CA LEU A 107 -3.47 8.21 13.33
C LEU A 107 -2.90 9.17 12.29
N ILE A 108 -3.79 9.75 11.48
CA ILE A 108 -3.47 10.77 10.47
C ILE A 108 -3.59 12.15 11.12
N ASN A 109 -2.86 13.14 10.61
CA ASN A 109 -2.99 14.54 11.01
C ASN A 109 -4.44 15.04 10.87
N ASP A 110 -4.94 15.80 11.86
CA ASP A 110 -6.28 16.40 11.89
C ASP A 110 -6.54 17.36 10.71
N ASP A 111 -5.49 17.89 10.07
CA ASP A 111 -5.62 18.73 8.87
C ASP A 111 -5.96 17.93 7.59
N PHE A 112 -5.91 16.59 7.64
CA PHE A 112 -6.32 15.75 6.53
C PHE A 112 -7.84 15.80 6.34
N VAL A 113 -8.28 15.99 5.09
CA VAL A 113 -9.70 15.91 4.73
C VAL A 113 -9.85 14.97 3.54
N ASP A 114 -10.72 13.97 3.71
CA ASP A 114 -10.97 12.96 2.68
C ASP A 114 -11.93 13.48 1.59
N THR A 115 -11.98 12.73 0.51
CA THR A 115 -12.82 12.86 -0.67
C THR A 115 -14.32 12.90 -0.39
N GLU A 116 -14.80 12.36 0.73
CA GLU A 116 -16.23 12.40 1.06
C GLU A 116 -16.71 13.83 1.35
N ASP A 117 -15.91 14.61 2.07
CA ASP A 117 -16.24 15.99 2.46
C ASP A 117 -15.90 17.00 1.35
N LEU A 118 -14.98 16.64 0.46
CA LEU A 118 -14.45 17.51 -0.59
C LEU A 118 -14.88 17.09 -2.00
N GLY A 119 -15.96 16.32 -2.12
CA GLY A 119 -16.60 16.04 -3.41
C GLY A 119 -15.75 15.24 -4.39
N GLY A 120 -14.93 14.30 -3.88
CA GLY A 120 -14.06 13.44 -4.68
C GLY A 120 -12.60 13.91 -4.77
N ILE A 121 -12.22 14.92 -3.98
CA ILE A 121 -10.88 15.54 -3.97
C ILE A 121 -10.32 15.47 -2.54
N PHE A 122 -9.02 15.26 -2.34
CA PHE A 122 -8.42 15.31 -1.00
C PHE A 122 -8.06 16.74 -0.57
N SER A 123 -7.72 16.94 0.71
CA SER A 123 -7.08 18.18 1.17
C SER A 123 -5.81 18.48 0.37
N GLY A 124 -5.56 19.77 0.11
CA GLY A 124 -4.36 20.24 -0.59
C GLY A 124 -4.44 20.29 -2.11
N PHE A 125 -5.59 20.04 -2.74
CA PHE A 125 -5.74 20.16 -4.19
C PHE A 125 -5.71 21.62 -4.67
N ASP A 126 -4.83 21.91 -5.62
CA ASP A 126 -4.82 23.17 -6.37
C ASP A 126 -5.49 22.96 -7.74
N PRO A 127 -6.67 23.58 -7.99
CA PRO A 127 -7.40 23.41 -9.25
C PRO A 127 -6.74 24.12 -10.44
N GLU A 128 -5.86 25.10 -10.22
CA GLU A 128 -5.18 25.80 -11.31
C GLU A 128 -4.05 24.94 -11.90
N THR A 129 -3.31 24.25 -11.03
CA THR A 129 -2.18 23.39 -11.42
C THR A 129 -2.55 21.92 -11.57
N GLY A 130 -3.66 21.49 -10.97
CA GLY A 130 -4.07 20.08 -10.93
C GLY A 130 -3.17 19.22 -10.04
N THR A 131 -2.52 19.81 -9.04
CA THR A 131 -1.57 19.13 -8.15
C THR A 131 -2.06 19.14 -6.70
N TYR A 132 -1.47 18.27 -5.87
CA TYR A 132 -1.74 18.21 -4.43
C TYR A 132 -0.53 18.69 -3.63
N ASP A 133 -0.78 19.54 -2.63
CA ASP A 133 0.07 19.66 -1.44
C ASP A 133 -0.30 18.57 -0.44
N THR A 134 0.67 17.69 -0.16
CA THR A 134 0.47 16.50 0.70
C THR A 134 0.87 16.74 2.15
N SER A 135 1.16 17.99 2.53
CA SER A 135 1.56 18.37 3.90
C SER A 135 0.58 17.91 4.99
N SER A 136 -0.72 17.90 4.69
CA SER A 136 -1.77 17.42 5.60
C SER A 136 -1.89 15.89 5.68
N TRP A 137 -1.21 15.12 4.81
CA TRP A 137 -1.39 13.66 4.72
C TRP A 137 -0.42 12.89 5.63
N SER A 138 0.34 13.59 6.48
CA SER A 138 1.27 12.99 7.43
C SER A 138 0.54 12.30 8.58
N TYR A 139 1.24 11.42 9.28
CA TYR A 139 0.75 10.88 10.53
C TYR A 139 0.75 11.93 11.64
N ALA A 140 -0.17 11.78 12.59
CA ALA A 140 -0.18 12.59 13.80
C ALA A 140 1.04 12.26 14.67
N GLU A 141 1.80 13.27 15.04
CA GLU A 141 2.96 13.17 15.91
C GLU A 141 2.62 13.61 17.33
N ARG A 142 3.20 12.95 18.32
CA ARG A 142 3.13 13.46 19.69
C ARG A 142 3.93 14.76 19.80
N PRO A 143 3.41 15.80 20.48
CA PRO A 143 4.22 16.97 20.80
C PRO A 143 5.49 16.54 21.54
N ALA A 144 6.65 17.05 21.13
CA ALA A 144 7.88 16.83 21.87
C ALA A 144 7.66 17.21 23.35
N PRO A 145 8.16 16.43 24.32
CA PRO A 145 8.08 16.84 25.71
C PRO A 145 8.70 18.23 25.83
N GLU A 146 7.96 19.17 26.44
CA GLU A 146 8.48 20.50 26.74
C GLU A 146 9.86 20.32 27.37
N ALA A 147 10.88 20.94 26.77
CA ALA A 147 12.23 20.91 27.30
C ALA A 147 12.21 21.49 28.72
N THR A 148 12.11 20.63 29.73
CA THR A 148 12.41 20.98 31.10
C THR A 148 13.83 21.54 31.10
N SER A 149 13.96 22.77 31.58
CA SER A 149 15.20 23.53 31.60
C SER A 149 16.38 22.69 32.13
N PRO A 150 17.59 22.83 31.56
CA PRO A 150 18.69 21.92 31.84
C PRO A 150 19.11 22.04 33.30
N GLY A 151 18.88 20.97 34.06
CA GLY A 151 19.28 20.85 35.45
C GLY A 151 19.55 19.39 35.81
N ALA A 152 20.84 19.09 36.07
CA ALA A 152 21.39 17.90 36.73
C ALA A 152 21.69 16.64 35.88
N SER A 153 22.88 16.65 35.27
CA SER A 153 23.93 15.61 35.26
C SER A 153 23.61 14.12 35.50
N GLY A 154 23.94 13.30 34.49
CA GLY A 154 24.65 12.00 34.61
C GLY A 154 24.01 10.79 33.90
N PRO A 155 24.76 9.70 33.60
CA PRO A 155 26.07 9.60 32.94
C PRO A 155 25.95 9.07 31.50
N GLU A 156 27.04 9.25 30.74
CA GLU A 156 27.22 8.85 29.34
C GLU A 156 27.19 7.33 29.15
N GLY A 157 26.43 6.87 28.15
CA GLY A 157 26.51 5.52 27.57
C GLY A 157 26.76 5.64 26.07
N GLU A 158 27.80 4.97 25.59
CA GLU A 158 28.32 5.00 24.22
C GLU A 158 27.31 4.51 23.17
N ASP A 159 26.91 5.38 22.25
CA ASP A 159 26.29 4.99 20.98
C ASP A 159 27.24 5.34 19.83
N GLY A 160 27.77 4.30 19.18
CA GLY A 160 28.75 4.39 18.10
C GLY A 160 28.20 5.14 16.89
N GLN A 161 28.87 6.25 16.54
CA GLN A 161 28.67 6.96 15.28
C GLN A 161 29.10 6.09 14.10
N ILE A 162 28.21 5.92 13.12
CA ILE A 162 28.57 5.43 11.78
C ILE A 162 28.72 6.67 10.90
N GLU A 163 29.93 6.95 10.45
CA GLU A 163 30.25 8.04 9.52
C GLU A 163 29.61 7.79 8.14
N GLU A 164 28.96 8.82 7.58
CA GLU A 164 28.50 8.79 6.19
C GLU A 164 29.66 8.99 5.22
N PRO A 165 29.71 8.25 4.09
CA PRO A 165 30.73 8.50 3.07
C PRO A 165 30.30 9.69 2.20
N SER A 166 31.11 10.74 2.26
CA SER A 166 31.09 11.86 1.32
C SER A 166 31.51 11.42 -0.09
N GLY A 167 30.80 11.89 -1.12
CA GLY A 167 31.23 11.74 -2.51
C GLY A 167 30.30 12.47 -3.48
N ASP A 168 30.67 13.71 -3.82
CA ASP A 168 30.26 14.35 -5.06
C ASP A 168 30.66 13.46 -6.25
N GLU A 169 29.78 13.34 -7.27
CA GLU A 169 30.14 13.60 -8.68
C GLU A 169 28.96 13.35 -9.67
N HIS A 170 28.68 14.40 -10.44
CA HIS A 170 28.30 14.44 -11.87
C HIS A 170 26.91 13.96 -12.37
N GLY A 171 26.00 14.94 -12.52
CA GLY A 171 25.65 15.50 -13.84
C GLY A 171 24.53 14.83 -14.67
N ALA A 172 23.35 15.46 -14.72
CA ALA A 172 22.61 15.75 -15.95
C ALA A 172 21.36 16.59 -15.63
N THR A 173 21.23 17.72 -16.32
CA THR A 173 20.03 18.56 -16.32
C THR A 173 18.81 17.78 -16.85
N GLN A 174 17.72 17.71 -16.09
CA GLN A 174 16.43 17.28 -16.61
C GLN A 174 15.27 18.13 -16.06
N ARG A 175 14.34 18.39 -16.98
CA ARG A 175 13.29 19.42 -16.94
C ARG A 175 12.17 19.08 -15.95
N ALA A 176 11.53 20.12 -15.45
CA ALA A 176 10.27 20.09 -14.72
C ALA A 176 9.21 19.23 -15.45
N ARG A 177 8.97 18.03 -14.93
CA ARG A 177 7.78 17.22 -15.19
C ARG A 177 7.43 16.51 -13.88
N ALA A 178 6.21 16.80 -13.39
CA ALA A 178 5.48 16.10 -12.33
C ALA A 178 6.32 15.64 -11.13
N ALA A 179 6.40 16.48 -10.10
CA ALA A 179 6.84 16.10 -8.76
C ALA A 179 5.81 15.11 -8.17
N GLY A 180 5.95 13.84 -8.53
CA GLY A 180 5.08 12.77 -8.11
C GLY A 180 5.89 11.49 -7.94
N GLN A 181 7.00 11.56 -7.21
CA GLN A 181 7.72 10.39 -6.66
C GLN A 181 8.92 10.80 -5.78
N GLU A 182 8.75 11.73 -4.83
CA GLU A 182 9.89 12.15 -4.00
C GLU A 182 10.29 11.07 -2.95
N LEU A 183 9.36 10.17 -2.58
CA LEU A 183 9.57 9.20 -1.50
C LEU A 183 9.82 7.74 -1.94
N GLY A 184 9.99 7.50 -3.25
CA GLY A 184 10.26 6.17 -3.78
C GLY A 184 9.31 5.07 -3.26
N ALA A 185 9.80 3.83 -3.13
CA ALA A 185 9.05 2.73 -2.56
C ALA A 185 9.12 2.69 -1.02
N ALA A 186 9.98 3.48 -0.38
CA ALA A 186 10.23 3.39 1.04
C ALA A 186 9.25 4.19 1.91
N GLY A 187 8.46 5.09 1.30
CA GLY A 187 7.73 6.10 2.06
C GLY A 187 8.70 7.08 2.73
N ALA A 188 8.16 8.07 3.46
CA ALA A 188 9.00 8.99 4.23
C ALA A 188 9.75 8.22 5.32
N ALA A 189 11.06 8.47 5.44
CA ALA A 189 11.85 7.95 6.55
C ALA A 189 11.41 8.63 7.85
N LEU A 190 10.67 7.91 8.70
CA LEU A 190 10.30 8.34 10.04
C LEU A 190 11.46 8.04 10.99
N SER A 191 12.56 8.79 10.90
CA SER A 191 13.76 8.48 11.71
C SER A 191 13.53 8.66 13.21
N HIS A 192 12.49 9.39 13.64
CA HIS A 192 12.19 9.66 15.06
C HIS A 192 10.69 9.97 15.34
N ALA A 193 9.75 9.56 14.48
CA ALA A 193 8.36 9.95 14.68
C ALA A 193 7.69 9.10 15.77
N ASP A 194 7.43 9.71 16.93
CA ASP A 194 6.47 9.22 17.93
C ASP A 194 5.05 9.34 17.36
N VAL A 195 4.74 8.48 16.39
CA VAL A 195 3.43 8.45 15.74
C VAL A 195 2.38 7.98 16.74
N ILE A 196 1.26 8.71 16.82
CA ILE A 196 0.15 8.35 17.67
C ILE A 196 -0.56 7.13 17.08
N ARG A 197 -0.84 6.13 17.91
CA ARG A 197 -1.51 4.89 17.51
C ARG A 197 -2.74 4.60 18.36
N ASP A 198 -3.80 4.11 17.73
CA ASP A 198 -4.97 3.49 18.37
C ASP A 198 -5.10 2.04 17.90
N GLU A 199 -4.71 1.11 18.78
CA GLU A 199 -4.81 -0.34 18.49
C GLU A 199 -6.25 -0.86 18.51
N SER A 200 -7.21 -0.09 19.02
CA SER A 200 -8.62 -0.48 19.01
C SER A 200 -9.30 -0.24 17.66
N LEU A 201 -8.68 0.56 16.78
CA LEU A 201 -9.22 0.98 15.49
C LEU A 201 -10.59 1.66 15.63
N GLN A 202 -10.82 2.39 16.73
CA GLN A 202 -12.09 3.09 17.04
C GLN A 202 -11.95 4.61 17.04
N HIS A 203 -10.77 5.14 16.72
CA HIS A 203 -10.60 6.57 16.48
C HIS A 203 -11.63 7.06 15.45
N PRO A 204 -12.35 8.17 15.73
CA PRO A 204 -13.38 8.70 14.85
C PRO A 204 -12.83 9.18 13.50
#